data_AF-A0A934LR21-F1
#
_entry.id   AF-A0A934LR21-F1
#
_cell.length_a   1.000
_cell.length_b   1.000
_cell.length_c   1.000
_cell.angle_alpha   90.00
_cell.angle_beta   90.00
_cell.angle_gamma   90.00
#
_symmetry.space_group_name_H-M   'P 1'
#
loop_
_entity.id
_entity.type
_entity.pdbx_description
1 polymer ?
#
loop_
_entity_poly.entity_id
_entity_poly.type
_entity_poly.pdbx_seq_one_letter_code
_entity_poly.pdbx_strand_id
1 'polypeptide(L)'
;MGTSDNHSIFLDTDAVLPASTDGHVERWRAVKINLALLIDEAGQARAVKEFTINLFPDVTYVGVIEQVEQAGDVVSWSGHLKGVELSYFTMVYTSGAFMGHFASPLGVYEAAFARDDIYRVIQIDQSKFPGGEG
;
A
#
# COMPACT_ATOMS: atom_id res chain seq x y z
N MET A 1 -23.98 12.90 -2.88
CA MET A 1 -23.23 12.81 -4.15
C MET A 1 -21.88 12.19 -3.80
N GLY A 2 -21.84 10.87 -3.60
CA GLY A 2 -20.65 10.16 -3.14
C GLY A 2 -19.86 9.71 -4.36
N THR A 3 -18.73 10.37 -4.59
CA THR A 3 -17.81 10.01 -5.67
C THR A 3 -17.35 8.58 -5.52
N SER A 4 -17.23 7.91 -6.65
CA SER A 4 -16.80 6.54 -6.83
C SER A 4 -15.43 6.27 -6.21
N ASP A 5 -15.37 5.93 -4.92
CA ASP A 5 -14.16 5.43 -4.24
C ASP A 5 -13.85 3.97 -4.60
N ASN A 6 -14.45 3.46 -5.67
CA ASN A 6 -14.31 2.07 -6.11
C ASN A 6 -12.95 1.79 -6.78
N HIS A 7 -12.00 2.72 -6.75
CA HIS A 7 -10.64 2.56 -7.29
C HIS A 7 -9.52 2.76 -6.25
N SER A 8 -9.89 2.99 -4.99
CA SER A 8 -8.96 3.13 -3.88
C SER A 8 -8.54 1.76 -3.34
N ILE A 9 -7.23 1.50 -3.21
CA ILE A 9 -6.71 0.23 -2.69
C ILE A 9 -6.87 0.13 -1.16
N PHE A 10 -6.84 1.25 -0.44
CA PHE A 10 -7.07 1.28 1.00
C PHE A 10 -8.48 1.78 1.28
N LEU A 11 -9.21 1.05 2.10
CA LEU A 11 -10.54 1.42 2.57
C LEU A 11 -10.45 1.85 4.02
N ASP A 12 -11.14 2.93 4.36
CA ASP A 12 -11.29 3.37 5.74
C ASP A 12 -11.96 2.30 6.60
N THR A 13 -11.56 2.27 7.88
CA THR A 13 -12.10 1.35 8.88
C THR A 13 -12.12 2.04 10.24
N ASP A 14 -13.19 1.81 11.00
CA ASP A 14 -13.30 2.24 12.39
C ASP A 14 -12.54 1.32 13.36
N ALA A 15 -11.76 0.37 12.83
CA ALA A 15 -10.98 -0.55 13.65
C ALA A 15 -9.90 0.20 14.46
N VAL A 16 -10.00 0.07 15.78
CA VAL A 16 -8.97 0.58 16.69
C VAL A 16 -7.85 -0.44 16.76
N LEU A 17 -6.63 -0.06 16.37
CA LEU A 17 -5.42 -0.86 16.57
C LEU A 17 -4.59 -0.28 17.73
N PRO A 18 -3.80 -1.10 18.45
CA PRO A 18 -2.83 -0.58 19.41
C PRO A 18 -1.81 0.30 18.69
N ALA A 19 -1.27 1.32 19.36
CA ALA A 19 -0.24 2.18 18.78
C ALA A 19 0.97 1.36 18.30
N SER A 20 1.60 1.77 17.19
CA SER A 20 2.92 1.26 16.82
C SER A 20 3.92 1.61 17.92
N THR A 21 4.61 0.61 18.46
CA THR A 21 5.73 0.82 19.41
C THR A 21 7.07 1.01 18.71
N ASP A 22 7.06 1.07 17.38
CA ASP A 22 8.27 1.16 16.59
C ASP A 22 8.74 2.61 16.47
N GLY A 23 9.98 2.86 16.87
CA GLY A 23 10.57 4.20 16.98
C GLY A 23 10.81 4.88 15.63
N HIS A 24 10.61 4.16 14.53
CA HIS A 24 10.73 4.67 13.17
C HIS A 24 9.39 5.03 12.51
N VAL A 25 8.26 4.86 13.20
CA VAL A 25 6.93 5.19 12.67
C VAL A 25 6.59 6.64 13.04
N GLU A 26 6.50 7.52 12.05
CA GLU A 26 6.08 8.92 12.24
C GLU A 26 4.59 9.00 12.56
N ARG A 27 3.78 8.30 11.77
CA ARG A 27 2.33 8.18 11.95
C ARG A 27 1.82 6.89 11.32
N TRP A 28 0.64 6.46 11.74
CA TRP A 28 -0.01 5.26 11.21
C TRP A 28 -1.53 5.39 11.19
N ARG A 29 -2.20 4.57 10.38
CA ARG A 29 -3.65 4.38 10.39
C ARG A 29 -4.03 2.93 10.13
N ALA A 30 -5.24 2.55 10.55
CA ALA A 30 -5.84 1.28 10.21
C ALA A 30 -6.61 1.41 8.88
N VAL A 31 -6.54 0.39 8.04
CA VAL A 31 -7.26 0.30 6.76
C VAL A 31 -7.67 -1.15 6.47
N LYS A 32 -8.61 -1.33 5.54
CA LYS A 32 -8.82 -2.61 4.84
C LYS A 32 -8.25 -2.52 3.43
N ILE A 33 -7.90 -3.67 2.83
CA ILE A 33 -7.41 -3.69 1.45
C ILE A 33 -8.55 -4.04 0.51
N ASN A 34 -8.74 -3.23 -0.52
CA ASN A 34 -9.67 -3.51 -1.61
C ASN A 34 -9.02 -4.44 -2.66
N LEU A 35 -8.68 -5.67 -2.25
CA LEU A 35 -8.00 -6.64 -3.13
C LEU A 35 -8.79 -7.00 -4.38
N ALA A 36 -10.13 -6.86 -4.34
CA ALA A 36 -11.00 -7.08 -5.49
C ALA A 36 -10.66 -6.17 -6.69
N LEU A 37 -9.91 -5.07 -6.47
CA LEU A 37 -9.37 -4.26 -7.56
C LEU A 37 -8.23 -4.93 -8.29
N LEU A 38 -7.34 -5.61 -7.57
CA LEU A 38 -6.10 -6.15 -8.12
C LEU A 38 -6.21 -7.62 -8.49
N ILE A 39 -7.13 -8.35 -7.86
CA ILE A 39 -7.31 -9.80 -8.01
C ILE A 39 -8.78 -10.10 -8.34
N ASP A 40 -9.03 -11.07 -9.21
CA ASP A 40 -10.38 -11.58 -9.48
C ASP A 40 -10.83 -12.66 -8.48
N GLU A 41 -12.06 -13.14 -8.64
CA GLU A 41 -12.64 -14.17 -7.77
C GLU A 41 -11.92 -15.53 -7.91
N ALA A 42 -11.12 -15.72 -8.96
CA ALA A 42 -10.31 -16.92 -9.20
C ALA A 42 -8.88 -16.77 -8.64
N GLY A 43 -8.56 -15.68 -7.95
CA GLY A 43 -7.21 -15.44 -7.42
C GLY A 43 -6.20 -15.01 -8.48
N GLN A 44 -6.65 -14.61 -9.67
CA GLN A 44 -5.79 -14.16 -10.76
C GLN A 44 -5.63 -12.64 -10.74
N ALA A 45 -4.42 -12.17 -11.07
CA ALA A 45 -4.17 -10.75 -11.18
C ALA A 45 -5.02 -10.12 -12.29
N ARG A 46 -5.75 -9.06 -11.96
CA ARG A 46 -6.50 -8.27 -12.93
C ARG A 46 -5.56 -7.39 -13.73
N ALA A 47 -5.93 -7.12 -14.98
CA ALA A 47 -5.23 -6.19 -15.86
C ALA A 47 -5.54 -4.71 -15.49
N VAL A 48 -5.20 -4.32 -14.26
CA VAL A 48 -5.27 -2.93 -13.80
C VAL A 48 -4.00 -2.21 -14.22
N LYS A 49 -4.16 -1.00 -14.77
CA LYS A 49 -3.03 -0.14 -15.14
C LYS A 49 -2.77 0.94 -14.09
N GLU A 50 -3.83 1.46 -13.51
CA GLU A 50 -3.77 2.58 -12.57
C GLU A 50 -4.78 2.36 -11.45
N PHE A 51 -4.42 2.76 -10.23
CA PHE A 51 -5.29 2.71 -9.06
C PHE A 51 -4.94 3.83 -8.08
N THR A 52 -5.89 4.18 -7.21
CA THR A 52 -5.70 5.21 -6.21
C THR A 52 -5.10 4.63 -4.95
N ILE A 53 -4.03 5.27 -4.47
CA ILE A 53 -3.27 4.91 -3.27
C ILE A 53 -3.50 6.00 -2.23
N ASN A 54 -4.52 5.82 -1.40
CA ASN A 54 -4.91 6.74 -0.32
C ASN A 54 -4.23 6.34 1.01
N LEU A 55 -2.93 6.63 1.11
CA LEU A 55 -2.10 6.28 2.27
C LEU A 55 -2.56 6.98 3.54
N PHE A 56 -2.93 8.26 3.48
CA PHE A 56 -3.48 9.06 4.58
C PHE A 56 -4.55 10.02 4.06
N PRO A 57 -5.40 10.62 4.92
CA PRO A 57 -6.39 11.61 4.49
C PRO A 57 -5.78 12.79 3.71
N ASP A 58 -4.53 13.13 4.02
CA ASP A 58 -3.73 14.17 3.37
C ASP A 58 -2.73 13.64 2.34
N VAL A 59 -2.58 12.31 2.20
CA VAL A 59 -1.61 11.68 1.29
C VAL A 59 -2.31 10.70 0.36
N THR A 60 -2.57 11.15 -0.86
CA THR A 60 -3.17 10.33 -1.91
C THR A 60 -2.33 10.42 -3.18
N TYR A 61 -2.02 9.26 -3.75
CA TYR A 61 -1.31 9.11 -5.01
C TYR A 61 -2.13 8.30 -6.01
N VAL A 62 -1.72 8.34 -7.28
CA VAL A 62 -2.18 7.39 -8.29
C VAL A 62 -0.99 6.49 -8.61
N GLY A 63 -1.11 5.20 -8.33
CA GLY A 63 -0.10 4.21 -8.69
C GLY A 63 -0.29 3.77 -10.15
N VAL A 64 0.79 3.78 -10.93
CA VAL A 64 0.84 3.20 -12.28
C VAL A 64 1.54 1.85 -12.18
N ILE A 65 0.84 0.77 -12.51
CA ILE A 65 1.40 -0.58 -12.54
C ILE A 65 2.19 -0.74 -13.83
N GLU A 66 3.48 -1.07 -13.67
CA GLU A 66 4.37 -1.34 -14.80
C GLU A 66 4.54 -2.84 -14.99
N GLN A 67 4.59 -3.59 -13.89
CA GLN A 67 4.81 -5.02 -13.90
C GLN A 67 3.89 -5.72 -12.91
N VAL A 68 3.37 -6.87 -13.35
CA VAL A 68 2.61 -7.81 -12.54
C VAL A 68 3.27 -9.16 -12.69
N GLU A 69 3.60 -9.80 -11.57
CA GLU A 69 4.16 -11.14 -11.55
C GLU A 69 3.24 -12.03 -10.73
N GLN A 70 2.90 -13.20 -11.28
CA GLN A 70 2.09 -14.19 -10.58
C GLN A 70 2.81 -15.52 -10.62
N ALA A 71 3.10 -16.06 -9.43
CA ALA A 71 3.81 -17.31 -9.23
C ALA A 71 3.09 -18.16 -8.18
N GLY A 72 2.23 -19.08 -8.64
CA GLY A 72 1.38 -19.87 -7.75
C GLY A 72 0.36 -18.99 -7.02
N ASP A 73 0.40 -19.00 -5.69
CA ASP A 73 -0.45 -18.17 -4.82
C ASP A 73 0.13 -16.77 -4.54
N VAL A 74 1.34 -16.50 -5.04
CA VAL A 74 1.97 -15.19 -4.90
C VAL A 74 1.62 -14.33 -6.10
N VAL A 75 1.14 -13.11 -5.82
CA VAL A 75 0.95 -12.07 -6.82
C VAL A 75 1.68 -10.82 -6.37
N SER A 76 2.53 -10.26 -7.22
CA SER A 76 3.21 -9.00 -6.98
C SER A 76 2.90 -7.98 -8.07
N TRP A 77 2.84 -6.72 -7.65
CA TRP A 77 2.68 -5.56 -8.52
C TRP A 77 3.77 -4.55 -8.20
N SER A 78 4.41 -4.02 -9.23
CA SER A 78 5.39 -2.96 -9.08
C SER A 78 5.20 -1.87 -10.13
N GLY A 79 5.65 -0.67 -9.80
CA GLY A 79 5.57 0.48 -10.68
C GLY A 79 5.90 1.78 -9.95
N HIS A 80 5.32 2.89 -10.39
CA HIS A 80 5.65 4.22 -9.90
C HIS A 80 4.40 5.05 -9.53
N LEU A 81 4.60 6.12 -8.76
CA LEU A 81 3.54 7.06 -8.41
C LEU A 81 3.45 8.15 -9.49
N LYS A 82 2.27 8.27 -10.11
CA LYS A 82 2.01 9.22 -11.19
C LYS A 82 2.28 10.66 -10.74
N GLY A 83 3.09 11.38 -11.51
CA GLY A 83 3.42 12.78 -11.23
C GLY A 83 4.41 12.98 -10.08
N VAL A 84 4.98 11.90 -9.52
CA VAL A 84 6.04 11.97 -8.50
C VAL A 84 7.31 11.36 -9.07
N GLU A 85 8.30 12.20 -9.35
CA GLU A 85 9.60 11.75 -9.83
C GLU A 85 10.33 10.95 -8.75
N LEU A 86 11.17 9.99 -9.16
CA LEU A 86 11.95 9.12 -8.27
C LEU A 86 11.07 8.35 -7.26
N SER A 87 9.85 7.98 -7.67
CA SER A 87 8.94 7.19 -6.86
C SER A 87 8.84 5.76 -7.34
N TYR A 88 8.56 4.85 -6.42
CA TYR A 88 8.23 3.47 -6.75
C TYR A 88 7.27 2.90 -5.72
N PHE A 89 6.55 1.87 -6.12
CA PHE A 89 5.83 1.01 -5.20
C PHE A 89 6.04 -0.45 -5.56
N THR A 90 5.96 -1.29 -4.53
CA THR A 90 5.89 -2.74 -4.67
C THR A 90 4.81 -3.24 -3.74
N MET A 91 3.92 -4.07 -4.26
CA MET A 91 2.88 -4.74 -3.49
C MET A 91 3.00 -6.23 -3.71
N VAL A 92 2.77 -7.00 -2.66
CA VAL A 92 2.80 -8.46 -2.70
C VAL A 92 1.57 -8.96 -1.96
N TYR A 93 0.88 -9.90 -2.59
CA TYR A 93 -0.18 -10.69 -1.98
C TYR A 93 0.24 -12.16 -1.98
N THR A 94 0.22 -12.79 -0.81
CA THR A 94 0.59 -14.20 -0.66
C THR A 94 -0.10 -14.80 0.55
N SER A 95 -0.61 -16.02 0.43
CA SER A 95 -1.18 -16.78 1.57
C SER A 95 -2.26 -15.99 2.33
N GLY A 96 -3.05 -15.18 1.63
CA GLY A 96 -4.09 -14.34 2.23
C GLY A 96 -3.62 -13.02 2.83
N ALA A 97 -2.31 -12.73 2.84
CA ALA A 97 -1.76 -11.51 3.40
C ALA A 97 -1.27 -10.56 2.31
N PHE A 98 -1.61 -9.27 2.45
CA PHE A 98 -1.10 -8.19 1.62
C PHE A 98 0.03 -7.42 2.31
N MET A 99 1.05 -7.09 1.54
CA MET A 99 2.14 -6.20 1.94
C MET A 99 2.36 -5.17 0.84
N GLY A 100 2.55 -3.92 1.21
CA GLY A 100 2.80 -2.83 0.28
C GLY A 100 3.93 -1.94 0.78
N HIS A 101 4.79 -1.52 -0.13
CA HIS A 101 5.86 -0.57 0.11
C HIS A 101 5.75 0.53 -0.94
N PHE A 102 5.74 1.79 -0.50
CA PHE A 102 5.56 2.96 -1.34
C PHE A 102 6.60 3.99 -0.96
N ALA A 103 7.51 4.32 -1.87
CA ALA A 103 8.63 5.19 -1.58
C ALA A 103 8.70 6.34 -2.60
N SER A 104 9.01 7.52 -2.08
CA SER A 104 9.20 8.73 -2.87
C SER A 104 10.09 9.72 -2.12
N PRO A 105 10.59 10.78 -2.79
CA PRO A 105 11.29 11.86 -2.11
C PRO A 105 10.43 12.60 -1.06
N LEU A 106 9.10 12.46 -1.13
CA LEU A 106 8.16 13.09 -0.21
C LEU A 106 7.92 12.25 1.06
N GLY A 107 8.29 10.96 1.05
CA GLY A 107 8.02 10.04 2.15
C GLY A 107 8.10 8.58 1.73
N VAL A 108 8.29 7.72 2.74
CA VAL A 108 8.24 6.26 2.60
C VAL A 108 7.12 5.73 3.47
N TYR A 109 6.35 4.80 2.92
CA TYR A 109 5.15 4.28 3.51
C TYR A 109 5.07 2.77 3.32
N GLU A 110 4.55 2.08 4.32
CA GLU A 110 4.37 0.64 4.29
C GLU A 110 2.95 0.29 4.71
N ALA A 111 2.39 -0.75 4.07
CA ALA A 111 1.13 -1.35 4.42
C ALA A 111 1.39 -2.82 4.79
N ALA A 112 1.03 -3.21 6.00
CA ALA A 112 1.24 -4.58 6.48
C ALA A 112 0.05 -5.09 7.28
N PHE A 113 -0.16 -6.40 7.28
CA PHE A 113 -1.21 -7.04 8.06
C PHE A 113 -1.06 -6.73 9.56
N ALA A 114 -2.15 -6.34 10.21
CA ALA A 114 -2.20 -6.11 11.65
C ALA A 114 -2.98 -7.22 12.37
N ARG A 115 -4.29 -7.38 12.06
CA ARG A 115 -5.19 -8.41 12.61
C ARG A 115 -6.53 -8.42 11.88
N ASP A 116 -7.26 -9.54 11.87
CA ASP A 116 -8.67 -9.60 11.46
C ASP A 116 -8.99 -8.88 10.12
N ASP A 117 -8.15 -9.07 9.09
CA ASP A 117 -8.25 -8.40 7.78
C ASP A 117 -8.11 -6.86 7.83
N ILE A 118 -7.56 -6.37 8.95
CA ILE A 118 -7.13 -4.99 9.13
C ILE A 118 -5.63 -4.91 8.89
N TYR A 119 -5.26 -3.93 8.09
CA TYR A 119 -3.90 -3.59 7.75
C TYR A 119 -3.55 -2.27 8.39
N ARG A 120 -2.26 -2.12 8.67
CA ARG A 120 -1.69 -0.86 9.15
C ARG A 120 -0.92 -0.23 8.01
N VAL A 121 -1.29 1.00 7.68
CA VAL A 121 -0.44 1.87 6.86
C VAL A 121 0.38 2.72 7.81
N ILE A 122 1.71 2.70 7.65
CA ILE A 122 2.65 3.52 8.39
C ILE A 122 3.36 4.49 7.45
N GLN A 123 3.73 5.65 7.99
CA GLN A 123 4.75 6.50 7.41
C GLN A 123 6.04 6.33 8.20
N ILE A 124 7.12 6.08 7.48
CA ILE A 124 8.45 5.90 8.04
C ILE A 124 9.10 7.27 8.26
N ASP A 125 9.61 7.52 9.48
CA ASP A 125 10.48 8.65 9.79
C ASP A 125 11.88 8.37 9.22
N GLN A 126 12.14 8.87 8.02
CA GLN A 126 13.43 8.71 7.35
C GLN A 126 14.60 9.37 8.10
N SER A 127 14.35 10.33 9.00
CA SER A 127 15.42 10.95 9.79
C SER A 127 15.99 9.99 10.84
N LYS A 128 15.28 8.90 11.14
CA LYS A 128 15.72 7.83 12.06
C LYS A 128 16.55 6.75 11.38
N PHE A 129 16.62 6.75 10.06
CA PHE A 129 17.49 5.85 9.30
C PHE A 129 18.74 6.64 8.89
N PRO A 130 19.86 6.54 9.63
CA PRO A 130 21.12 7.06 9.13
C PRO A 130 21.38 6.37 7.79
N GLY A 131 21.68 7.17 6.76
CA GLY A 131 21.78 6.72 5.37
C GLY A 131 22.51 5.38 5.26
N GLY A 132 21.93 4.46 4.49
CA GLY A 132 22.63 3.25 4.07
C GLY A 132 23.84 3.64 3.23
N GLU A 133 24.94 3.97 3.89
CA GLU A 133 26.28 3.90 3.32
C GLU A 133 26.71 2.43 3.43
N GLY A 134 26.70 1.76 2.28
CA GLY A 134 27.28 0.44 2.07
C GLY A 134 27.82 0.36 0.66
#